data_AF-A0A7M7QYE4-F1
#
_entry.id   AF-A0A7M7QYE4-F1
#
_cell.length_a   1.000
_cell.length_b   1.000
_cell.length_c   1.000
_cell.angle_alpha   90.00
_cell.angle_beta   90.00
_cell.angle_gamma   90.00
#
_symmetry.space_group_name_H-M   'P 1'
#
loop_
_entity.id
_entity.type
_entity.pdbx_description
1 polymer ?
#
loop_
_entity_poly.entity_id
_entity_poly.type
_entity_poly.pdbx_seq_one_letter_code
_entity_poly.pdbx_strand_id
1 'polypeptide(L)'
;MQAAKLIGNSPLLTNYAYSCSFFNLNSIYAQSLRWKRKPIWLPTAKTKIFRVPPRPVIPKEEELEILRLYNNYRTYYRSVRKYMVQITKQNEIQLDHSVIEKAEEDDYIKCMELNEEWNKKIAAERKVRLQNEMEARRLRALQTIEYKEEKMKQKRLHALEKIKEAKLLAPTLITRDNIDQAIEEALANVVNHNKALDASGNWHTKLSGATTVKKSENIQIKQ
;
A
#
# COMPACT_ATOMS: atom_id res chain seq x y z
N MET A 1 -25.43 13.62 13.07
CA MET A 1 -26.50 13.91 14.05
C MET A 1 -26.98 15.34 13.82
N GLN A 2 -28.19 15.52 13.30
CA GLN A 2 -29.09 16.61 13.65
C GLN A 2 -30.47 16.28 13.07
N ALA A 3 -31.26 15.58 13.86
CA ALA A 3 -32.66 15.32 13.56
C ALA A 3 -33.48 16.48 14.14
N ALA A 4 -33.89 17.41 13.29
CA ALA A 4 -34.92 18.37 13.66
C ALA A 4 -36.27 17.64 13.70
N LYS A 5 -36.77 17.37 14.91
CA LYS A 5 -38.16 16.99 15.14
C LYS A 5 -39.06 18.15 14.72
N LEU A 6 -39.79 17.99 13.62
CA LEU A 6 -40.92 18.85 13.31
C LEU A 6 -42.23 18.15 13.67
N ILE A 7 -42.74 18.58 14.82
CA ILE A 7 -44.11 18.35 15.29
C ILE A 7 -45.04 19.10 14.32
N GLY A 8 -46.01 18.39 13.73
CA GLY A 8 -47.22 19.03 13.18
C GLY A 8 -47.26 19.37 11.69
N ASN A 9 -46.73 18.54 10.80
CA ASN A 9 -46.91 18.77 9.35
C ASN A 9 -48.20 18.13 8.83
N SER A 10 -49.14 18.98 8.40
CA SER A 10 -50.32 18.58 7.66
C SER A 10 -49.93 17.92 6.32
N PRO A 11 -50.64 16.88 5.86
CA PRO A 11 -50.29 16.12 4.65
C PRO A 11 -50.41 16.93 3.34
N LEU A 12 -50.88 18.18 3.41
CA LEU A 12 -51.01 19.08 2.26
C LEU A 12 -49.76 19.94 2.03
N LEU A 13 -48.92 20.18 3.05
CA LEU A 13 -47.70 20.97 2.93
C LEU A 13 -46.46 20.13 2.56
N THR A 14 -46.46 18.83 2.87
CA THR A 14 -45.34 17.92 2.57
C THR A 14 -45.15 17.64 1.08
N ASN A 15 -46.18 17.85 0.25
CA ASN A 15 -46.09 17.58 -1.20
C ASN A 15 -45.37 18.67 -2.02
N TYR A 16 -45.06 19.83 -1.44
CA TYR A 16 -44.40 20.93 -2.17
C TYR A 16 -43.00 21.30 -1.64
N ALA A 17 -42.59 20.80 -0.46
CA ALA A 17 -41.31 21.13 0.15
C ALA A 17 -40.17 20.14 -0.14
N TYR A 18 -40.41 19.10 -0.95
CA TYR A 18 -39.31 18.35 -1.57
C TYR A 18 -39.07 18.92 -2.96
N SER A 19 -38.38 20.06 -3.01
CA SER A 19 -37.50 20.36 -4.13
C SER A 19 -36.55 19.18 -4.25
N CYS A 20 -36.91 18.21 -5.07
CA CYS A 20 -36.07 17.09 -5.43
C CYS A 20 -34.97 17.64 -6.34
N SER A 21 -33.96 18.23 -5.72
CA SER A 21 -32.71 18.69 -6.31
C SER A 21 -31.81 17.50 -6.67
N PHE A 22 -32.37 16.48 -7.31
CA PHE A 22 -31.65 15.33 -7.87
C PHE A 22 -32.34 14.84 -9.14
N PHE A 23 -32.42 15.70 -10.15
CA PHE A 23 -32.56 15.25 -11.54
C PHE A 23 -31.17 14.78 -12.04
N ASN A 24 -30.67 13.68 -11.49
CA ASN A 24 -29.59 12.94 -12.16
C ASN A 24 -30.24 12.12 -13.27
N LEU A 25 -30.28 12.69 -14.48
CA LEU A 25 -30.85 12.09 -15.68
C LEU A 25 -30.15 10.77 -16.11
N ASN A 26 -29.02 10.40 -15.48
CA ASN A 26 -28.23 9.21 -15.79
C ASN A 26 -27.68 8.52 -14.52
N SER A 27 -28.55 8.01 -13.65
CA SER A 27 -28.14 7.02 -12.63
C SER A 27 -28.28 5.61 -13.20
N ILE A 28 -27.21 4.82 -13.16
CA ILE A 28 -27.11 3.45 -13.73
C ILE A 28 -28.18 2.51 -13.14
N TYR A 29 -28.68 2.80 -11.94
CA TYR A 29 -29.67 1.99 -11.23
C TYR A 29 -31.05 2.66 -11.07
N ALA A 30 -31.29 3.81 -11.72
CA ALA A 30 -32.58 4.49 -11.65
C ALA A 30 -33.18 4.66 -13.05
N GLN A 31 -34.22 3.88 -13.34
CA GLN A 31 -35.03 4.08 -14.54
C GLN A 31 -36.18 5.02 -14.21
N SER A 32 -36.25 6.17 -14.88
CA SER A 32 -37.42 7.06 -14.81
C SER A 32 -38.59 6.43 -15.56
N LEU A 33 -39.34 5.56 -14.87
CA LEU A 33 -40.48 4.82 -15.43
C LEU A 33 -41.65 5.72 -15.88
N ARG A 34 -41.61 7.02 -15.56
CA ARG A 34 -42.72 7.94 -15.83
C ARG A 34 -42.21 9.25 -16.41
N TRP A 35 -42.08 9.30 -17.74
CA TRP A 35 -42.16 10.56 -18.45
C TRP A 35 -43.56 11.13 -18.18
N LYS A 36 -43.69 12.06 -17.22
CA LYS A 36 -44.98 12.68 -16.84
C LYS A 36 -45.61 13.43 -18.03
N ARG A 37 -44.84 13.66 -19.10
CA ARG A 37 -45.24 14.28 -20.36
C ARG A 37 -44.76 13.42 -21.53
N LYS A 38 -45.41 13.54 -22.69
CA LYS A 38 -44.97 12.90 -23.92
C LYS A 38 -43.60 13.46 -24.33
N PRO A 39 -42.62 12.62 -24.71
CA PRO A 39 -41.33 13.09 -25.21
C PRO A 39 -41.50 13.77 -26.58
N ILE A 40 -40.57 14.68 -26.92
CA ILE A 40 -40.66 15.53 -28.12
C ILE A 40 -40.75 14.73 -29.42
N TRP A 41 -40.09 13.56 -29.49
CA TRP A 41 -40.07 12.69 -30.67
C TRP A 41 -41.35 11.86 -30.87
N LEU A 42 -42.25 11.81 -29.88
CA LEU A 42 -43.50 11.06 -30.00
C LEU A 42 -44.52 11.92 -30.75
N PRO A 43 -45.19 11.39 -31.80
CA PRO A 43 -46.18 12.17 -32.53
C PRO A 43 -47.37 12.54 -31.65
N THR A 44 -48.02 13.66 -32.00
CA THR A 44 -49.29 14.05 -31.41
C THR A 44 -50.35 12.99 -31.72
N ALA A 45 -51.28 12.76 -30.79
CA ALA A 45 -52.36 11.79 -31.01
C ALA A 45 -53.24 12.27 -32.17
N LYS A 46 -53.69 11.36 -33.04
CA LYS A 46 -54.54 11.69 -34.21
C LYS A 46 -55.73 12.59 -33.87
N THR A 47 -56.36 12.37 -32.71
CA THR A 47 -57.48 13.16 -32.19
C THR A 47 -57.13 14.59 -31.76
N LYS A 48 -55.84 14.92 -31.61
CA LYS A 48 -55.33 16.22 -31.15
C LYS A 48 -54.60 16.99 -32.25
N ILE A 49 -54.30 16.38 -33.40
CA ILE A 49 -53.58 17.02 -34.52
C ILE A 49 -54.32 18.27 -35.00
N PHE A 50 -55.65 18.17 -35.14
CA PHE A 50 -56.49 19.24 -35.68
C PHE A 50 -57.44 19.86 -34.65
N ARG A 51 -57.31 19.50 -33.37
CA ARG A 51 -58.22 20.00 -32.33
C ARG A 51 -57.80 21.40 -31.88
N VAL A 52 -58.53 22.41 -32.32
CA VAL A 52 -58.41 23.78 -31.81
C VAL A 52 -59.26 23.91 -30.54
N PRO A 53 -58.67 24.22 -29.37
CA PRO A 53 -59.46 24.46 -28.16
C PRO A 53 -60.31 25.73 -28.33
N PRO A 54 -61.63 25.68 -28.10
CA PRO A 54 -62.45 26.88 -28.17
C PRO A 54 -62.05 27.84 -27.05
N ARG A 55 -61.97 29.14 -27.37
CA ARG A 55 -61.76 30.16 -26.34
C ARG A 55 -63.08 30.38 -25.59
N PRO A 56 -63.06 30.50 -24.25
CA PRO A 56 -64.25 30.90 -23.51
C PRO A 56 -64.64 32.32 -23.94
N VAL A 57 -65.94 32.56 -24.10
CA VAL A 57 -66.49 33.89 -24.37
C VAL A 57 -66.71 34.57 -23.03
N ILE A 58 -66.02 35.68 -22.80
CA ILE A 58 -66.13 36.46 -21.57
C ILE A 58 -66.86 37.77 -21.92
N PRO A 59 -67.79 38.26 -21.09
CA PRO A 59 -68.38 39.58 -21.28
C PRO A 59 -67.31 40.68 -21.29
N LYS A 60 -67.44 41.67 -22.17
CA LYS A 60 -66.45 42.75 -22.33
C LYS A 60 -66.21 43.53 -21.03
N GLU A 61 -67.24 43.72 -20.23
CA GLU A 61 -67.17 44.42 -18.95
C GLU A 61 -66.28 43.66 -17.95
N GLU A 62 -66.43 42.34 -17.87
CA GLU A 62 -65.60 41.48 -17.02
C GLU A 62 -64.15 41.45 -17.50
N GLU A 63 -63.91 41.38 -18.82
CA GLU A 63 -62.56 41.42 -19.36
C GLU A 63 -61.80 42.69 -18.96
N LEU A 64 -62.47 43.85 -19.02
CA LEU A 64 -61.90 45.13 -18.63
C LEU A 64 -61.58 45.18 -17.13
N GLU A 65 -62.50 44.70 -16.29
CA GLU A 65 -62.28 44.72 -14.84
C GLU A 65 -61.18 43.72 -14.43
N ILE A 66 -61.14 42.53 -15.03
CA ILE A 66 -60.04 41.56 -14.83
C ILE A 66 -58.70 42.19 -15.20
N LEU A 67 -58.63 42.91 -16.32
CA LEU A 67 -57.41 43.58 -16.76
C LEU A 67 -56.98 44.66 -15.75
N ARG A 68 -57.92 45.49 -15.28
CA ARG A 68 -57.67 46.52 -14.27
C ARG A 68 -57.14 45.91 -12.96
N LEU A 69 -57.82 44.88 -12.44
CA LEU A 69 -57.43 44.19 -11.21
C LEU A 69 -56.07 43.52 -11.36
N TYR A 70 -55.81 42.85 -12.49
CA TYR A 70 -54.53 42.22 -12.79
C TYR A 70 -53.39 43.23 -12.80
N ASN A 71 -53.59 44.37 -13.47
CA ASN A 71 -52.58 45.43 -13.54
C ASN A 71 -52.28 46.03 -12.17
N ASN A 72 -53.31 46.31 -11.37
CA ASN A 72 -53.16 46.82 -10.00
C ASN A 72 -52.39 45.82 -9.12
N TYR A 73 -52.82 44.56 -9.11
CA TYR A 73 -52.18 43.49 -8.35
C TYR A 73 -50.70 43.32 -8.74
N ARG A 74 -50.40 43.22 -10.05
CA ARG A 74 -49.02 43.10 -10.55
C ARG A 74 -48.15 44.26 -10.13
N THR A 75 -48.71 45.47 -10.12
CA THR A 75 -48.01 46.68 -9.73
C THR A 75 -47.65 46.65 -8.24
N TYR A 76 -48.62 46.36 -7.37
CA TYR A 76 -48.39 46.23 -5.93
C TYR A 76 -47.43 45.08 -5.60
N TYR A 77 -47.59 43.93 -6.23
CA TYR A 77 -46.69 42.80 -5.99
C TYR A 77 -45.26 43.12 -6.44
N ARG A 78 -45.09 43.86 -7.56
CA ARG A 78 -43.77 44.31 -8.02
C ARG A 78 -43.13 45.29 -7.07
N SER A 79 -43.89 46.19 -6.42
CA SER A 79 -43.34 47.11 -5.42
C SER A 79 -42.86 46.36 -4.17
N VAL A 80 -43.66 45.42 -3.65
CA VAL A 80 -43.27 44.56 -2.52
C VAL A 80 -42.01 43.75 -2.85
N ARG A 81 -41.95 43.14 -4.03
CA ARG A 81 -40.75 42.40 -4.47
C ARG A 81 -39.52 43.29 -4.49
N LYS A 82 -39.62 44.50 -5.04
CA LYS A 82 -38.49 45.44 -5.09
C LYS A 82 -38.02 45.82 -3.68
N TYR A 83 -38.96 46.06 -2.77
CA TYR A 83 -38.66 46.37 -1.37
C TYR A 83 -37.92 45.21 -0.68
N MET A 84 -38.37 43.96 -0.87
CA MET A 84 -37.68 42.78 -0.33
C MET A 84 -36.26 42.61 -0.92
N VAL A 85 -36.09 42.89 -2.23
CA VAL A 85 -34.76 42.89 -2.86
C VAL A 85 -33.87 43.98 -2.27
N GLN A 86 -34.42 45.13 -1.89
CA GLN A 86 -33.66 46.18 -1.24
C GLN A 86 -33.24 45.79 0.19
N ILE A 87 -34.16 45.22 0.98
CA ILE A 87 -33.85 44.71 2.32
C ILE A 87 -32.74 43.65 2.24
N THR A 88 -32.87 42.69 1.33
CA THR A 88 -31.84 41.65 1.17
C THR A 88 -30.48 42.24 0.81
N LYS A 89 -30.41 43.24 -0.06
CA LYS A 89 -29.16 43.97 -0.35
C LYS A 89 -28.61 44.77 0.83
N GLN A 90 -29.48 45.31 1.69
CA GLN A 90 -29.06 46.01 2.91
C GLN A 90 -28.56 45.03 3.99
N ASN A 91 -29.14 43.84 4.02
CA ASN A 91 -28.80 42.76 4.94
C ASN A 91 -27.67 41.86 4.43
N GLU A 92 -27.29 41.96 3.16
CA GLU A 92 -26.04 41.42 2.64
C GLU A 92 -24.93 42.10 3.45
N ILE A 93 -24.46 41.36 4.47
CA ILE A 93 -23.41 41.80 5.37
C ILE A 93 -22.25 42.20 4.48
N GLN A 94 -21.96 43.49 4.43
CA GLN A 94 -20.69 43.98 3.92
C GLN A 94 -19.64 43.52 4.92
N LEU A 95 -19.21 42.27 4.77
CA LEU A 95 -18.06 41.77 5.51
C LEU A 95 -16.88 42.61 5.03
N ASP A 96 -16.37 43.45 5.91
CA ASP A 96 -15.17 44.21 5.63
C ASP A 96 -14.05 43.21 5.34
N HIS A 97 -13.66 43.12 4.07
CA HIS A 97 -12.64 42.20 3.57
C HIS A 97 -11.35 42.30 4.39
N SER A 98 -11.01 43.52 4.82
CA SER A 98 -9.84 43.81 5.63
C SER A 98 -9.88 43.20 7.04
N VAL A 99 -11.07 42.96 7.60
CA VAL A 99 -11.22 42.29 8.91
C VAL A 99 -11.03 40.79 8.74
N ILE A 100 -11.52 40.22 7.63
CA ILE A 100 -11.33 38.80 7.31
C ILE A 100 -9.86 38.51 7.04
N GLU A 101 -9.20 39.29 6.17
CA GLU A 101 -7.78 39.10 5.84
C GLU A 101 -6.89 39.17 7.09
N LYS A 102 -7.14 40.13 7.99
CA LYS A 102 -6.39 40.22 9.25
C LYS A 102 -6.57 39.00 10.13
N ALA A 103 -7.81 38.49 10.24
CA ALA A 103 -8.07 37.28 11.01
C ALA A 103 -7.37 36.05 10.40
N GLU A 104 -7.35 35.96 9.07
CA GLU A 104 -6.65 34.88 8.35
C GLU A 104 -5.12 34.97 8.52
N GLU A 105 -4.55 36.17 8.45
CA GLU A 105 -3.12 36.41 8.70
C GLU A 105 -2.73 36.04 10.14
N ASP A 106 -3.51 36.47 11.13
CA ASP A 106 -3.28 36.16 12.54
C ASP A 106 -3.33 34.65 12.80
N ASP A 107 -4.27 33.94 12.18
CA ASP A 107 -4.40 32.50 12.32
C ASP A 107 -3.28 31.75 11.59
N TYR A 108 -2.83 32.25 10.44
CA TYR A 108 -1.68 31.72 9.73
C TYR A 108 -0.41 31.82 10.58
N ILE A 109 -0.17 32.97 11.22
CA ILE A 109 0.99 33.19 12.10
C ILE A 109 0.97 32.19 13.26
N LYS A 110 -0.17 32.02 13.96
CA LYS A 110 -0.30 31.04 15.05
C LYS A 110 -0.02 29.62 14.59
N CYS A 111 -0.51 29.23 13.41
CA CYS A 111 -0.28 27.90 12.86
C CYS A 111 1.20 27.67 12.52
N MET A 112 1.88 28.69 12.01
CA MET A 112 3.32 28.63 11.73
C MET A 112 4.14 28.46 13.01
N GLU A 113 3.83 29.21 14.07
CA GLU A 113 4.50 29.08 15.36
C GLU A 113 4.36 27.67 15.95
N LEU A 114 3.14 27.11 15.95
CA LEU A 114 2.89 25.75 16.41
C LEU A 114 3.68 24.70 15.60
N ASN A 115 3.76 24.88 14.28
CA ASN A 115 4.52 23.99 13.42
C ASN A 115 6.02 24.07 13.71
N GLU A 116 6.56 25.27 13.93
CA GLU A 116 7.94 25.44 14.35
C GLU A 116 8.25 24.74 15.68
N GLU A 117 7.37 24.86 16.67
CA GLU A 117 7.52 24.17 17.95
C GLU A 117 7.53 22.65 17.78
N TRP A 118 6.65 22.10 16.96
CA TRP A 118 6.61 20.67 16.66
C TRP A 118 7.87 20.22 15.93
N ASN A 119 8.33 20.99 14.95
CA ASN A 119 9.58 20.70 14.24
C ASN A 119 10.79 20.73 15.18
N LYS A 120 10.84 21.67 16.14
CA LYS A 120 11.88 21.72 17.18
C LYS A 120 11.85 20.47 18.07
N LYS A 121 10.67 20.03 18.51
CA LYS A 121 10.50 18.81 19.32
C LYS A 121 10.97 17.56 18.55
N ILE A 122 10.48 17.37 17.33
CA ILE A 122 10.85 16.22 16.48
C ILE A 122 12.34 16.23 16.13
N ALA A 123 12.93 17.41 15.90
CA ALA A 123 14.36 17.52 15.63
C ALA A 123 15.20 17.09 16.83
N ALA A 124 14.77 17.40 18.06
CA ALA A 124 15.44 16.94 19.28
C ALA A 124 15.38 15.42 19.41
N GLU A 125 14.20 14.81 19.24
CA GLU A 125 14.04 13.35 19.27
C GLU A 125 14.88 12.66 18.18
N ARG A 126 14.92 13.22 16.98
CA ARG A 126 15.75 12.70 15.88
C ARG A 126 17.23 12.71 16.21
N LYS A 127 17.73 13.76 16.88
CA LYS A 127 19.14 13.83 17.31
C LYS A 127 19.48 12.72 18.30
N VAL A 128 18.62 12.48 19.28
CA VAL A 128 18.81 11.38 20.25
C VAL A 128 18.84 10.03 19.54
N ARG A 129 17.87 9.76 18.64
CA ARG A 129 17.85 8.52 17.86
C ARG A 129 19.13 8.33 17.03
N LEU A 130 19.59 9.38 16.33
CA LEU A 130 20.79 9.31 15.51
C LEU A 130 22.05 9.07 16.35
N GLN A 131 22.15 9.66 17.54
CA GLN A 131 23.26 9.39 18.46
C GLN A 131 23.30 7.91 18.86
N ASN A 132 22.16 7.35 19.26
CA ASN A 132 22.05 5.92 19.60
C ASN A 132 22.41 5.01 18.41
N GLU A 133 21.95 5.33 17.21
CA GLU A 133 22.30 4.60 15.99
C GLU A 133 23.80 4.67 15.67
N MET A 134 24.42 5.82 15.87
CA MET A 134 25.87 5.99 15.70
C MET A 134 26.66 5.17 16.70
N GLU A 135 26.25 5.15 17.98
CA GLU A 135 26.89 4.33 19.02
C GLU A 135 26.76 2.85 18.71
N ALA A 136 25.56 2.38 18.36
CA ALA A 136 25.34 0.99 17.96
C ALA A 136 26.19 0.61 16.74
N ARG A 137 26.34 1.51 15.76
CA ARG A 137 27.19 1.29 14.59
C ARG A 137 28.67 1.21 14.96
N ARG A 138 29.15 2.05 15.88
CA ARG A 138 30.53 1.99 16.40
C ARG A 138 30.80 0.66 17.09
N LEU A 139 29.90 0.20 17.96
CA LEU A 139 30.02 -1.09 18.64
C LEU A 139 30.08 -2.27 17.64
N ARG A 140 29.18 -2.29 16.65
CA ARG A 140 29.20 -3.32 15.60
C ARG A 140 30.50 -3.30 14.79
N ALA A 141 31.03 -2.11 14.50
CA ALA A 141 32.29 -1.98 13.78
C ALA A 141 33.46 -2.57 14.59
N LEU A 142 33.53 -2.29 15.90
CA LEU A 142 34.54 -2.87 16.80
C LEU A 142 34.44 -4.40 16.85
N GLN A 143 33.24 -4.95 17.07
CA GLN A 143 33.03 -6.40 17.05
C GLN A 143 33.46 -7.05 15.73
N THR A 144 33.20 -6.37 14.61
CA THR A 144 33.62 -6.85 13.28
C THR A 144 35.14 -6.86 13.13
N ILE A 145 35.83 -5.87 13.69
CA ILE A 145 37.30 -5.79 13.68
C ILE A 145 37.87 -6.93 14.54
N GLU A 146 37.40 -7.08 15.78
CA GLU A 146 37.83 -8.13 16.70
C GLU A 146 37.64 -9.53 16.09
N TYR A 147 36.45 -9.82 15.55
CA TYR A 147 36.17 -11.09 14.89
C TYR A 147 37.10 -11.35 13.69
N LYS A 148 37.40 -10.32 12.89
CA LYS A 148 38.35 -10.43 11.77
C LYS A 148 39.75 -10.73 12.27
N GLU A 149 40.20 -10.06 13.33
CA GLU A 149 41.53 -10.30 13.91
C GLU A 149 41.66 -11.73 14.45
N GLU A 150 40.67 -12.23 15.18
CA GLU A 150 40.64 -13.60 15.69
C GLU A 150 40.70 -14.62 14.55
N LYS A 151 39.87 -14.43 13.52
CA LYS A 151 39.86 -15.31 12.35
C LYS A 151 41.19 -15.29 11.61
N MET A 152 41.85 -14.14 11.51
CA MET A 152 43.18 -14.03 10.91
C MET A 152 44.26 -14.70 11.76
N LYS A 153 44.20 -14.59 13.10
CA LYS A 153 45.08 -15.31 14.02
C LYS A 153 44.92 -16.82 13.86
N GLN A 154 43.69 -17.34 13.85
CA GLN A 154 43.41 -18.77 13.64
C GLN A 154 43.95 -19.27 12.29
N LYS A 155 43.71 -18.53 11.21
CA LYS A 155 44.26 -18.87 9.88
C LYS A 155 45.78 -18.90 9.88
N ARG A 156 46.43 -17.96 10.56
CA ARG A 156 47.89 -17.90 10.68
C ARG A 156 48.44 -19.09 11.46
N LEU A 157 47.82 -19.46 12.57
CA LEU A 157 48.21 -20.62 13.37
C LEU A 157 48.10 -21.92 12.56
N HIS A 158 46.96 -22.14 11.91
CA HIS A 158 46.75 -23.31 11.05
C HIS A 158 47.73 -23.35 9.85
N ALA A 159 48.05 -22.20 9.25
CA ALA A 159 49.07 -22.14 8.20
C ALA A 159 50.47 -22.50 8.73
N LEU A 160 50.81 -22.05 9.94
CA LEU A 160 52.09 -22.41 10.58
C LEU A 160 52.16 -23.90 10.93
N GLU A 161 51.06 -24.51 11.39
CA GLU A 161 50.97 -25.96 11.64
C GLU A 161 51.24 -26.75 10.36
N LYS A 162 50.57 -26.40 9.26
CA LYS A 162 50.81 -27.01 7.94
C LYS A 162 52.25 -26.86 7.45
N ILE A 163 52.86 -25.70 7.68
CA ILE A 163 54.27 -25.47 7.34
C ILE A 163 55.18 -26.38 8.19
N LYS A 164 54.88 -26.58 9.47
CA LYS A 164 55.64 -27.50 10.33
C LYS A 164 55.51 -28.94 9.85
N GLU A 165 54.30 -29.41 9.56
CA GLU A 165 54.05 -30.75 9.00
C GLU A 165 54.82 -30.95 7.69
N ALA A 166 54.73 -29.98 6.78
CA ALA A 166 55.46 -30.03 5.51
C ALA A 166 56.99 -30.07 5.71
N LYS A 167 57.54 -29.36 6.69
CA LYS A 167 58.97 -29.43 7.04
C LYS A 167 59.39 -30.79 7.60
N LEU A 168 58.51 -31.46 8.36
CA LEU A 168 58.76 -32.80 8.87
C LEU A 168 58.72 -33.86 7.76
N LEU A 169 57.86 -33.68 6.75
CA LEU A 169 57.76 -34.56 5.58
C LEU A 169 58.81 -34.26 4.50
N ALA A 170 59.34 -33.04 4.44
CA ALA A 170 60.36 -32.66 3.46
C ALA A 170 61.57 -33.62 3.37
N PRO A 171 62.17 -34.11 4.48
CA PRO A 171 63.28 -35.05 4.40
C PRO A 171 62.88 -36.46 3.91
N THR A 172 61.60 -36.85 3.98
CA THR A 172 61.13 -38.15 3.47
C THR A 172 60.79 -38.12 1.97
N LEU A 173 60.92 -36.96 1.31
CA LEU A 173 60.68 -36.84 -0.12
C LEU A 173 61.87 -37.36 -0.93
N ILE A 174 61.57 -38.03 -2.04
CA ILE A 174 62.57 -38.56 -2.96
C ILE A 174 63.19 -37.40 -3.75
N THR A 175 64.48 -37.14 -3.53
CA THR A 175 65.30 -36.19 -4.29
C THR A 175 66.10 -36.92 -5.38
N ARG A 176 66.71 -36.18 -6.32
CA ARG A 176 67.53 -36.75 -7.41
C ARG A 176 68.62 -37.70 -6.92
N ASP A 177 69.15 -37.43 -5.73
CA ASP A 177 70.26 -38.19 -5.15
C ASP A 177 69.78 -39.50 -4.49
N ASN A 178 68.51 -39.60 -4.11
CA ASN A 178 67.92 -40.76 -3.41
C ASN A 178 66.95 -41.58 -4.30
N ILE A 179 66.99 -41.40 -5.63
CA ILE A 179 66.02 -42.04 -6.54
C ILE A 179 66.25 -43.56 -6.59
N ASP A 180 67.47 -44.00 -6.85
CA ASP A 180 67.76 -45.42 -7.10
C ASP A 180 67.49 -46.28 -5.85
N GLN A 181 67.87 -45.77 -4.67
CA GLN A 181 67.61 -46.43 -3.39
C GLN A 181 66.09 -46.55 -3.11
N ALA A 182 65.32 -45.49 -3.35
CA ALA A 182 63.87 -45.52 -3.16
C ALA A 182 63.17 -46.51 -4.11
N ILE A 183 63.69 -46.70 -5.34
CA ILE A 183 63.14 -47.68 -6.30
C ILE A 183 63.37 -49.10 -5.79
N GLU A 184 64.58 -49.42 -5.31
CA GLU A 184 64.89 -50.73 -4.75
C GLU A 184 64.04 -51.05 -3.52
N GLU A 185 63.89 -50.08 -2.60
CA GLU A 185 63.03 -50.22 -1.41
C GLU A 185 61.57 -50.46 -1.77
N ALA A 186 61.05 -49.76 -2.79
CA ALA A 186 59.67 -49.92 -3.24
C ALA A 186 59.42 -51.28 -3.92
N LEU A 187 60.42 -51.82 -4.62
CA LEU A 187 60.34 -53.16 -5.20
C LEU A 187 60.43 -54.26 -4.13
N ALA A 188 61.22 -54.04 -3.08
CA ALA A 188 61.36 -54.96 -1.95
C ALA A 188 60.12 -54.98 -1.06
N ASN A 189 59.51 -53.82 -0.78
CA ASN A 189 58.40 -53.66 0.14
C ASN A 189 57.09 -53.31 -0.57
N VAL A 190 56.30 -54.33 -0.93
CA VAL A 190 54.98 -54.15 -1.55
C VAL A 190 53.94 -53.77 -0.48
N VAL A 191 53.46 -52.52 -0.49
CA VAL A 191 52.41 -52.04 0.43
C VAL A 191 51.01 -52.26 -0.16
N ASN A 192 50.13 -52.94 0.57
CA ASN A 192 48.75 -53.21 0.15
C ASN A 192 47.76 -52.22 0.80
N HIS A 193 47.12 -51.38 -0.02
CA HIS A 193 46.11 -50.42 0.45
C HIS A 193 44.67 -50.96 0.42
N ASN A 194 44.45 -52.23 0.03
CA ASN A 194 43.11 -52.79 -0.07
C ASN A 194 42.46 -52.96 1.31
N LYS A 195 41.38 -52.21 1.53
CA LYS A 195 40.54 -52.26 2.73
C LYS A 195 39.07 -52.37 2.33
N ALA A 196 38.32 -53.24 2.99
CA ALA A 196 36.86 -53.34 2.84
C ALA A 196 36.17 -52.55 3.96
N LEU A 197 35.01 -51.97 3.68
CA LEU A 197 34.19 -51.25 4.65
C LEU A 197 32.89 -52.03 4.86
N ASP A 198 32.59 -52.37 6.11
CA ASP A 198 31.35 -53.04 6.47
C ASP A 198 30.20 -52.05 6.59
N ALA A 199 28.96 -52.56 6.54
CA ALA A 199 27.75 -51.76 6.72
C ALA A 199 27.67 -51.05 8.10
N SER A 200 28.44 -51.52 9.08
CA SER A 200 28.62 -50.90 10.40
C SER A 200 29.69 -49.80 10.44
N GLY A 201 30.36 -49.52 9.32
CA GLY A 201 31.40 -48.49 9.21
C GLY A 201 32.79 -48.95 9.65
N ASN A 202 33.01 -50.25 9.87
CA ASN A 202 34.30 -50.80 10.29
C ASN A 202 35.18 -51.16 9.08
N TRP A 203 36.48 -50.83 9.16
CA TRP A 203 37.46 -51.13 8.13
C TRP A 203 38.12 -52.50 8.36
N HIS A 204 38.06 -53.38 7.35
CA HIS A 204 38.72 -54.69 7.35
C HIS A 204 39.90 -54.70 6.37
N THR A 205 41.10 -55.00 6.88
CA THR A 205 42.33 -55.07 6.06
C THR A 205 42.68 -56.54 5.83
N LYS A 206 42.98 -56.94 4.58
CA LYS A 206 43.49 -58.30 4.31
C LYS A 206 44.95 -58.38 4.74
N LEU A 207 45.25 -59.15 5.78
CA LEU A 207 46.62 -59.45 6.20
C LEU A 207 47.33 -60.27 5.10
N SER A 208 48.45 -59.75 4.59
CA SER A 208 49.35 -60.46 3.69
C SER A 208 50.07 -61.58 4.48
N GLY A 209 49.48 -62.77 4.47
CA GLY A 209 50.04 -63.98 5.07
C GLY A 209 48.98 -65.09 5.13
N ALA A 210 48.94 -65.93 4.08
CA ALA A 210 48.23 -67.22 3.97
C ALA A 210 46.88 -67.36 4.71
N THR A 211 45.77 -66.97 4.07
CA THR A 211 44.44 -67.49 4.41
C THR A 211 44.16 -68.72 3.55
N THR A 212 44.20 -69.91 4.17
CA THR A 212 43.69 -71.14 3.59
C THR A 212 42.20 -70.97 3.26
N VAL A 213 41.89 -70.91 1.97
CA VAL A 213 40.51 -70.94 1.49
C VAL A 213 39.97 -72.35 1.77
N LYS A 214 39.16 -72.52 2.81
CA LYS A 214 38.28 -73.69 2.92
C LYS A 214 37.28 -73.60 1.78
N LYS A 215 37.41 -74.48 0.78
CA LYS A 215 36.39 -74.70 -0.25
C LYS A 215 35.06 -75.01 0.46
N SER A 216 34.08 -74.13 0.31
CA SER A 216 32.68 -74.47 0.58
C SER A 216 32.27 -75.56 -0.40
N GLU A 217 31.88 -76.71 0.13
CA GLU A 217 31.31 -77.81 -0.63
C GLU A 217 30.08 -77.34 -1.40
N ASN A 218 30.00 -77.77 -2.67
CA ASN A 218 28.86 -77.52 -3.54
C ASN A 218 27.57 -78.02 -2.88
N ILE A 219 26.61 -77.13 -2.66
CA ILE A 219 25.23 -77.50 -2.41
C ILE A 219 24.70 -78.13 -3.69
N GLN A 220 24.55 -79.46 -3.69
CA GLN A 220 23.80 -80.17 -4.73
C GLN A 220 22.32 -79.80 -4.59
N ILE A 221 21.81 -79.01 -5.53
CA ILE A 221 20.37 -78.94 -5.79
C ILE A 221 20.02 -80.26 -6.50
N LYS A 222 19.37 -81.18 -5.79
CA LYS A 222 18.62 -82.29 -6.40
C LYS A 222 17.15 -81.89 -6.51
N GLN A 223 16.60 -82.16 -7.69
CA GLN A 223 15.17 -82.14 -8.03
C GLN A 223 14.37 -83.07 -7.12
#